data_AF-A0A7K7Y448-F1
#
_entry.id   AF-A0A7K7Y448-F1
#
_cell.length_a   1.000
_cell.length_b   1.000
_cell.length_c   1.000
_cell.angle_alpha   90.00
_cell.angle_beta   90.00
_cell.angle_gamma   90.00
#
_symmetry.space_group_name_H-M   'P 1'
#
loop_
_entity.id
_entity.type
_entity.pdbx_description
1 polymer ?
#
loop_
_entity_poly.entity_id
_entity_poly.type
_entity_poly.pdbx_seq_one_letter_code
_entity_poly.pdbx_strand_id
1 'polypeptide(L)'
;MAQALLVPPGPESFRYFTRDSLAAIEKRSAEEKAKKPKQEHTDDDDENGPKPNSDLEAGKTLPFIYGDIPPGMVSEPLEDLDPYYINKKTFIVLNKGKAIFRFSATSALYILTPFNPIRKIAIKILVHSYPF
;
A
#
# COMPACT_ATOMS: atom_id res chain seq x y z
N MET A 1 -18.60 -8.72 9.36
CA MET A 1 -18.53 -8.54 7.89
C MET A 1 -18.44 -7.03 7.62
N ALA A 2 -17.25 -6.44 7.62
CA ALA A 2 -17.12 -5.04 7.20
C ALA A 2 -17.00 -5.07 5.67
N GLN A 3 -18.08 -4.70 4.98
CA GLN A 3 -18.04 -4.45 3.54
C GLN A 3 -17.08 -3.28 3.32
N ALA A 4 -15.86 -3.58 2.86
CA ALA A 4 -15.05 -2.59 2.19
C ALA A 4 -15.91 -2.07 1.04
N LEU A 5 -16.25 -0.79 1.10
CA LEU A 5 -16.98 -0.09 0.07
C LEU A 5 -16.10 -0.16 -1.17
N LEU A 6 -16.30 -1.18 -2.02
CA LEU A 6 -15.61 -1.34 -3.28
C LEU A 6 -16.13 -0.25 -4.21
N VAL A 7 -15.63 0.97 -4.01
CA VAL A 7 -15.73 2.02 -5.01
C VAL A 7 -15.25 1.38 -6.31
N PRO A 8 -16.03 1.46 -7.41
CA PRO A 8 -15.62 0.86 -8.65
C PRO A 8 -14.20 1.36 -9.00
N PRO A 9 -13.27 0.46 -9.36
CA PRO A 9 -11.90 0.83 -9.67
C PRO A 9 -11.91 1.89 -10.78
N GLY A 10 -11.15 2.97 -10.55
CA GLY A 10 -11.10 4.12 -11.46
C GLY A 10 -10.11 5.19 -10.96
N PRO A 11 -10.01 6.34 -11.64
CA PRO A 11 -9.08 7.42 -11.26
C PRO A 11 -9.32 7.96 -9.85
N GLU A 12 -10.53 7.81 -9.33
CA GLU A 12 -10.91 8.21 -7.97
C GLU A 12 -10.37 7.24 -6.89
N SER A 13 -9.79 6.11 -7.27
CA SER A 13 -9.20 5.15 -6.32
C SER A 13 -7.88 5.64 -5.72
N PHE A 14 -7.20 6.62 -6.35
CA PHE A 14 -5.92 7.11 -5.83
C PHE A 14 -6.11 8.11 -4.70
N ARG A 15 -5.46 7.84 -3.57
CA ARG A 15 -5.48 8.71 -2.39
C ARG A 15 -4.06 8.87 -1.87
N TYR A 16 -3.68 10.08 -1.47
CA TYR A 16 -2.37 10.31 -0.87
C TYR A 16 -2.23 9.54 0.44
N PHE A 17 -1.08 8.93 0.64
CA PHE A 17 -0.75 8.35 1.93
C PHE A 17 -0.37 9.45 2.91
N THR A 18 -1.20 9.67 3.92
CA THR A 18 -1.05 10.73 4.92
C THR A 18 -0.77 10.16 6.31
N ARG A 19 -0.47 11.02 7.28
CA ARG A 19 -0.36 10.63 8.69
C ARG A 19 -1.67 10.02 9.20
N ASP A 20 -2.80 10.53 8.73
CA ASP A 20 -4.12 10.00 9.06
C ASP A 20 -4.33 8.61 8.46
N SER A 21 -3.85 8.36 7.23
CA SER A 21 -3.84 7.03 6.62
C SER A 21 -3.06 6.04 7.48
N LEU A 22 -1.86 6.40 7.96
CA LEU A 22 -1.06 5.56 8.84
C LEU A 22 -1.75 5.31 10.19
N ALA A 23 -2.31 6.34 10.82
CA ALA A 23 -3.02 6.21 12.08
C ALA A 23 -4.27 5.32 11.95
N ALA A 24 -5.01 5.44 10.85
CA ALA A 24 -6.16 4.61 10.56
C ALA A 24 -5.77 3.14 10.39
N ILE A 25 -4.67 2.85 9.68
CA ILE A 25 -4.12 1.51 9.57
C ILE A 25 -3.72 0.98 10.95
N GLU A 26 -2.95 1.75 11.73
CA GLU A 26 -2.49 1.36 13.06
C GLU A 26 -3.63 1.01 14.00
N LYS A 27 -4.68 1.83 14.00
CA LYS A 27 -5.90 1.58 14.77
C LYS A 27 -6.56 0.27 14.35
N ARG A 28 -6.80 0.07 13.04
CA ARG A 28 -7.42 -1.18 12.53
C ARG A 28 -6.57 -2.41 12.83
N SER A 29 -5.25 -2.35 12.62
CA SER A 29 -4.34 -3.46 12.94
C SER A 29 -4.33 -3.79 14.44
N ALA A 30 -4.41 -2.79 15.31
CA ALA A 30 -4.46 -2.98 16.76
C ALA A 30 -5.80 -3.62 17.18
N GLU A 31 -6.92 -3.17 16.62
CA GLU A 31 -8.24 -3.76 16.85
C GLU A 31 -8.31 -5.23 16.39
N GLU A 32 -7.73 -5.57 15.23
CA GLU A 32 -7.65 -6.95 14.77
C GLU A 32 -6.79 -7.83 15.68
N LYS A 33 -5.63 -7.33 16.13
CA LYS A 33 -4.78 -8.03 17.09
C LYS A 33 -5.46 -8.24 18.45
N ALA A 34 -6.26 -7.28 18.89
CA ALA A 34 -7.04 -7.41 20.12
C ALA A 34 -8.19 -8.43 19.99
N LYS A 35 -8.80 -8.54 18.81
CA LYS A 35 -9.86 -9.53 18.51
C LYS A 35 -9.32 -10.94 18.27
N LYS A 36 -8.08 -11.07 17.82
CA LYS A 36 -7.37 -12.34 17.60
C LYS A 36 -6.05 -12.35 18.39
N PRO A 37 -6.08 -12.50 19.72
CA PRO A 37 -4.86 -12.60 20.51
C PRO A 37 -4.17 -13.93 20.18
N LYS A 38 -3.10 -13.87 19.35
CA LYS A 38 -2.09 -14.90 19.09
C LYS A 38 -2.61 -16.33 18.82
N GLN A 39 -2.69 -16.72 17.55
CA GLN A 39 -2.14 -18.02 17.18
C GLN A 39 -0.67 -17.79 16.82
N GLU A 40 0.21 -18.01 17.79
CA GLU A 40 1.62 -18.28 17.51
C GLU A 40 1.69 -19.61 16.76
N HIS A 41 2.35 -19.62 15.58
CA HIS A 41 2.69 -20.80 14.79
C HIS A 41 1.60 -21.86 14.60
N THR A 42 0.92 -21.79 13.47
CA THR A 42 0.51 -23.00 12.75
C THR A 42 0.68 -22.70 11.27
N ASP A 43 1.76 -23.24 10.70
CA ASP A 43 2.11 -23.17 9.28
C ASP A 43 1.16 -24.02 8.40
N ASP A 44 -0.10 -24.23 8.80
CA ASP A 44 -0.97 -25.30 8.27
C ASP A 44 -2.44 -24.90 7.97
N ASP A 45 -2.75 -23.63 7.67
CA ASP A 45 -4.05 -23.30 7.01
C ASP A 45 -4.01 -22.03 6.13
N ASP A 46 -2.87 -21.73 5.50
CA ASP A 46 -2.63 -20.48 4.77
C ASP A 46 -3.18 -20.47 3.32
N GLU A 47 -3.96 -21.49 2.93
CA GLU A 47 -4.56 -21.54 1.59
C GLU A 47 -5.88 -20.76 1.47
N ASN A 48 -6.57 -20.50 2.58
CA ASN A 48 -7.91 -19.87 2.62
C ASN A 48 -7.92 -18.43 3.18
N GLY A 49 -6.77 -17.88 3.53
CA GLY A 49 -6.64 -16.46 3.89
C GLY A 49 -6.91 -15.53 2.70
N PRO A 50 -7.29 -14.26 2.92
CA PRO A 50 -7.33 -13.28 1.84
C PRO A 50 -5.95 -13.22 1.19
N LYS A 51 -5.87 -13.45 -0.12
CA LYS A 51 -4.60 -13.41 -0.88
C LYS A 51 -4.40 -12.01 -1.49
N PRO A 52 -3.15 -11.53 -1.62
CA PRO A 52 -2.88 -10.31 -2.38
C PRO A 52 -3.35 -10.48 -3.83
N ASN A 53 -3.84 -9.39 -4.42
CA ASN A 53 -4.29 -9.43 -5.80
C ASN A 53 -3.09 -9.54 -6.74
N SER A 54 -3.08 -10.57 -7.58
CA SER A 54 -2.02 -10.82 -8.58
C SER A 54 -1.85 -9.69 -9.58
N ASP A 55 -2.92 -8.94 -9.85
CA ASP A 55 -2.89 -7.81 -10.79
C ASP A 55 -2.30 -6.55 -10.17
N LEU A 56 -2.22 -6.49 -8.83
CA LEU A 56 -1.67 -5.39 -8.04
C LEU A 56 -0.34 -5.78 -7.36
N GLU A 57 0.35 -6.75 -7.95
CA GLU A 57 1.66 -7.18 -7.49
C GLU A 57 2.70 -6.08 -7.72
N ALA A 58 3.64 -5.95 -6.79
CA ALA A 58 4.73 -4.98 -6.93
C ALA A 58 5.59 -5.32 -8.16
N GLY A 59 5.98 -4.29 -8.91
CA GLY A 59 6.71 -4.42 -10.17
C GLY A 59 5.81 -4.57 -11.40
N LYS A 60 4.52 -4.90 -11.24
CA LYS A 60 3.58 -4.93 -12.36
C LYS A 60 3.05 -3.56 -12.72
N THR A 61 2.62 -3.42 -13.97
CA THR A 61 1.90 -2.26 -14.47
C THR A 61 0.49 -2.24 -13.91
N LEU A 62 0.03 -1.06 -13.48
CA LEU A 62 -1.31 -0.86 -12.98
C LEU A 62 -2.36 -1.26 -14.03
N PRO A 63 -3.36 -2.10 -13.66
CA PRO A 63 -4.42 -2.51 -14.57
C PRO A 63 -5.18 -1.33 -15.18
N PHE A 64 -5.60 -1.46 -16.44
CA PHE A 64 -6.26 -0.39 -17.18
C PHE A 64 -7.55 0.13 -16.52
N ILE A 65 -8.20 -0.70 -15.70
CA ILE A 65 -9.41 -0.35 -14.95
C ILE A 65 -9.23 0.84 -14.01
N TYR A 66 -8.01 1.13 -13.57
CA TYR A 66 -7.71 2.30 -12.73
C TYR A 66 -7.54 3.60 -13.52
N GLY A 67 -7.55 3.52 -14.86
CA GLY A 67 -7.39 4.67 -15.74
C GLY A 67 -5.99 5.27 -15.71
N ASP A 68 -5.91 6.58 -15.95
CA ASP A 68 -4.68 7.35 -15.86
C ASP A 68 -4.43 7.85 -14.43
N ILE A 69 -3.14 7.94 -14.07
CA ILE A 69 -2.74 8.47 -12.77
C ILE A 69 -3.00 9.98 -12.78
N PRO A 70 -3.74 10.53 -11.78
CA PRO A 70 -3.99 11.95 -11.69
C PRO A 70 -2.68 12.76 -11.68
N PRO A 71 -2.67 13.96 -12.30
CA PRO A 71 -1.51 14.84 -12.28
C PRO A 71 -1.03 15.12 -10.84
N GLY A 72 0.28 15.03 -10.60
CA GLY A 72 0.86 15.28 -9.28
C GLY A 72 0.82 14.11 -8.30
N MET A 73 0.33 12.93 -8.72
CA MET A 73 0.39 11.69 -7.92
C MET A 73 1.51 10.74 -8.35
N VAL A 74 2.13 10.98 -9.51
CA VAL A 74 3.28 10.21 -9.98
C VAL A 74 4.47 10.41 -9.04
N SER A 75 5.05 9.30 -8.59
CA SER A 75 6.17 9.25 -7.65
C SER A 75 5.85 9.84 -6.26
N GLU A 76 4.57 10.01 -5.93
CA GLU A 76 4.11 10.36 -4.59
C GLU A 76 3.63 9.11 -3.83
N PRO A 77 3.70 9.10 -2.50
CA PRO A 77 3.18 7.99 -1.70
C PRO A 77 1.65 8.02 -1.69
N LEU A 78 1.05 6.90 -2.08
CA LEU A 78 -0.38 6.67 -2.19
C LEU A 78 -0.83 5.52 -1.29
N GLU A 79 -2.09 5.53 -0.85
CA GLU A 79 -2.72 4.41 -0.16
C GLU A 79 -2.69 3.15 -1.05
N ASP A 80 -2.52 1.98 -0.44
CA ASP A 80 -2.49 0.71 -1.18
C ASP A 80 -3.87 0.42 -1.79
N LEU A 81 -3.88 0.12 -3.10
CA LEU A 81 -5.12 -0.17 -3.84
C LEU A 81 -5.64 -1.59 -3.57
N ASP A 82 -4.77 -2.48 -3.10
CA ASP A 82 -5.12 -3.85 -2.82
C ASP A 82 -5.75 -3.95 -1.41
N PRO A 83 -7.03 -4.39 -1.29
CA PRO A 83 -7.70 -4.57 -0.01
C PRO A 83 -6.94 -5.48 0.97
N TYR A 84 -6.12 -6.41 0.48
CA TYR A 84 -5.28 -7.26 1.31
C TYR A 84 -4.32 -6.44 2.20
N TYR A 85 -3.88 -5.27 1.73
CA TYR A 85 -2.95 -4.40 2.44
C TYR A 85 -3.64 -3.34 3.31
N ILE A 86 -4.98 -3.32 3.38
CA ILE A 86 -5.74 -2.28 4.10
C ILE A 86 -5.38 -2.18 5.60
N ASN A 87 -5.02 -3.31 6.21
CA ASN A 87 -4.59 -3.39 7.62
C ASN A 87 -3.08 -3.60 7.76
N LYS A 88 -2.33 -3.47 6.67
CA LYS A 88 -0.88 -3.58 6.65
C LYS A 88 -0.29 -2.17 6.59
N LYS A 89 0.81 -1.96 7.32
CA LYS A 89 1.55 -0.69 7.26
C LYS A 89 2.31 -0.62 5.94
N THR A 90 1.62 -0.38 4.83
CA THR A 90 2.21 -0.21 3.50
C THR A 90 1.65 1.01 2.81
N PHE A 91 2.39 1.49 1.81
CA PHE A 91 1.94 2.48 0.85
C PHE A 91 2.52 2.11 -0.51
N ILE A 92 1.89 2.56 -1.58
CA ILE A 92 2.38 2.34 -2.94
C ILE A 92 2.90 3.65 -3.53
N VAL A 93 3.78 3.53 -4.51
CA VAL A 93 4.24 4.62 -5.37
C VAL A 93 4.14 4.16 -6.80
N LEU A 94 3.69 5.04 -7.68
CA LEU A 94 3.55 4.76 -9.11
C LEU A 94 4.57 5.57 -9.90
N ASN A 95 5.20 4.96 -10.90
CA ASN A 95 6.02 5.70 -11.87
C ASN A 95 5.19 6.21 -13.05
N LYS A 96 5.83 6.91 -14.00
CA LYS A 96 5.17 7.39 -15.22
C LYS A 96 4.64 6.26 -16.11
N GLY A 97 5.30 5.09 -16.08
CA GLY A 97 4.86 3.86 -16.75
C GLY A 97 3.78 3.08 -16.00
N LYS A 98 3.17 3.66 -14.96
CA LYS A 98 2.17 3.04 -14.09
C LYS A 98 2.62 1.78 -13.36
N ALA A 99 3.93 1.53 -13.22
CA ALA A 99 4.42 0.40 -12.44
C ALA A 99 4.18 0.62 -10.93
N ILE A 100 3.77 -0.43 -10.24
CA ILE A 100 3.41 -0.42 -8.81
C ILE A 100 4.63 -0.72 -7.96
N PHE A 101 4.99 0.18 -7.05
CA PHE A 101 6.06 -0.04 -6.08
C PHE A 101 5.49 0.00 -4.67
N ARG A 102 5.58 -1.12 -3.94
CA ARG A 102 5.01 -1.22 -2.59
C ARG A 102 6.12 -1.09 -1.54
N PHE A 103 5.93 -0.16 -0.61
CA PHE A 103 6.86 0.12 0.48
C PHE A 103 6.19 -0.08 1.83
N SER A 104 6.97 -0.44 2.85
CA SER A 104 6.49 -0.48 4.23
C SER A 104 6.35 0.93 4.82
N ALA A 105 5.26 1.24 5.49
CA ALA A 105 5.07 2.46 6.25
C ALA A 105 5.69 2.41 7.66
N THR A 106 6.39 1.32 8.02
CA THR A 106 7.14 1.25 9.28
C THR A 106 8.33 2.23 9.26
N SER A 107 8.67 2.76 10.44
CA SER A 107 9.88 3.56 10.63
C SER A 107 11.11 2.66 10.46
N ALA A 108 11.88 2.88 9.40
CA ALA A 108 13.20 2.26 9.27
C ALA A 108 14.19 3.01 10.17
N LEU A 109 15.03 2.27 10.89
CA LEU A 109 16.02 2.83 11.83
C LEU A 109 15.40 3.81 12.86
N TYR A 110 14.13 3.62 13.22
CA TYR A 110 13.33 4.48 14.13
C TYR A 110 13.12 5.96 13.70
N ILE A 111 13.86 6.48 12.72
CA ILE A 111 13.86 7.92 12.34
C ILE A 111 13.35 8.15 10.90
N LEU A 112 13.47 7.16 10.01
CA LEU A 112 13.06 7.27 8.61
C LEU A 112 11.60 6.85 8.43
N THR A 113 10.70 7.66 8.99
CA THR A 113 9.25 7.52 8.75
C THR A 113 8.94 7.68 7.26
N PRO A 114 7.81 7.14 6.76
CA PRO A 114 7.38 7.32 5.37
C PRO A 114 7.22 8.81 4.98
N PHE A 115 7.08 9.71 5.96
CA PHE A 115 6.97 11.15 5.77
C PHE A 115 8.31 11.90 5.84
N ASN A 116 9.43 11.20 6.06
CA ASN A 116 10.74 11.82 6.11
C ASN A 116 11.15 12.29 4.70
N PRO A 117 11.54 13.57 4.51
CA PRO A 117 11.95 14.10 3.20
C PRO A 117 13.07 13.31 2.53
N ILE A 118 14.05 12.84 3.29
CA ILE A 118 15.17 12.03 2.77
C ILE A 118 14.64 10.73 2.17
N ARG A 119 13.74 10.06 2.90
CA ARG A 119 13.11 8.83 2.44
C ARG A 119 12.25 9.07 1.21
N LYS A 120 11.47 10.17 1.17
CA LYS A 120 10.67 10.54 -0.01
C LYS A 120 11.57 10.76 -1.24
N ILE A 121 12.67 11.49 -1.10
CA ILE A 121 13.62 11.74 -2.19
C ILE A 121 14.28 10.44 -2.65
N ALA A 122 14.75 9.61 -1.72
CA ALA A 122 15.36 8.32 -2.04
C ALA A 122 14.42 7.42 -2.83
N ILE A 123 13.16 7.32 -2.40
CA ILE A 123 12.12 6.58 -3.12
C ILE A 123 11.91 7.19 -4.49
N LYS A 124 11.72 8.51 -4.59
CA LYS A 124 11.50 9.20 -5.87
C LYS A 124 12.62 8.91 -6.88
N ILE A 125 13.88 8.90 -6.45
CA ILE A 125 15.02 8.52 -7.29
C ILE A 125 14.93 7.04 -7.70
N LEU A 126 14.68 6.14 -6.75
CA LEU A 126 14.57 4.70 -7.00
C LEU A 126 13.49 4.39 -8.04
N VAL A 127 12.31 5.02 -7.92
CA VAL A 127 11.18 4.75 -8.81
C VAL A 127 11.34 5.40 -10.19
N HIS A 128 12.09 6.51 -10.29
CA HIS A 128 12.40 7.16 -11.58
C HIS A 128 13.49 6.43 -12.36
N SER A 129 14.48 5.88 -11.66
CA SER A 129 15.64 5.23 -12.29
C SER A 129 15.36 3.81 -12.75
N TYR A 130 14.27 3.17 -12.30
CA TYR A 130 13.90 1.82 -12.72
C TYR A 130 13.26 1.85 -14.13
N PRO A 131 13.98 1.44 -15.19
CA PRO A 131 13.46 1.38 -16.55
C PRO A 131 13.02 -0.06 -16.79
N PHE A 132 11.74 -0.34 -16.59
CA PHE A 132 11.12 -1.57 -17.09
C PHE A 132 9.98 -1.18 -18.00
#